data_AF-A0AAV0SW92-F1
#
_entry.id   AF-A0AAV0SW92-F1
#
_cell.length_a   1.000
_cell.length_b   1.000
_cell.length_c   1.000
_cell.angle_alpha   90.00
_cell.angle_beta   90.00
_cell.angle_gamma   90.00
#
_symmetry.space_group_name_H-M   'P 1'
#
loop_
_entity.id
_entity.type
_entity.pdbx_description
1 polymer ?
#
loop_
_entity_poly.entity_id
_entity_poly.type
_entity_poly.pdbx_seq_one_letter_code
_entity_poly.pdbx_strand_id
1 'polypeptide(L)'
;MTANPAKCRSMGVRRNSSGAVEADDLQLTLDDTMIPTMTHMQSYTYLGIGDGFDNIRRRVELAPKLKSLKQDATALMASGLAPWQVIKAVKVYIYPRVEYALRHLRHEDQHLKSFDLHLRRGLRHLLPLPKNATNDFFYAPVSRGGLGLFLLVDLHAALQIAHGWQILHSPDPAIRRAAREQIFQIADIRHRLDLAHWQERREELCELFLNGELVTSAHAPPKRRNGDIGSLWVDVRKNLKTFGLTIATMPAEPLSRTPA
;
A
#
# COMPACT_ATOMS: atom_id res chain seq x y z
N MET A 1 15.08 -20.92 -2.42
CA MET A 1 14.11 -20.99 -1.30
C MET A 1 13.04 -21.98 -1.69
N THR A 2 12.79 -23.01 -0.88
CA THR A 2 11.65 -23.93 -1.07
C THR A 2 10.43 -23.36 -0.33
N ALA A 3 9.28 -23.35 -1.00
CA ALA A 3 8.05 -22.84 -0.41
C ALA A 3 7.45 -23.89 0.55
N ASN A 4 6.83 -23.45 1.65
CA ASN A 4 6.21 -24.35 2.63
C ASN A 4 4.68 -24.38 2.42
N PRO A 5 4.11 -25.49 1.90
CA PRO A 5 2.68 -25.62 1.64
C PRO A 5 1.78 -25.30 2.84
N ALA A 6 2.23 -25.62 4.07
CA ALA A 6 1.47 -25.37 5.29
C ALA A 6 1.34 -23.87 5.62
N LYS A 7 2.26 -23.04 5.11
CA LYS A 7 2.20 -21.57 5.20
C LYS A 7 1.49 -20.93 4.01
N CYS A 8 1.07 -21.72 3.03
CA CYS A 8 0.29 -21.25 1.89
C CYS A 8 -1.20 -21.43 2.16
N ARG A 9 -2.04 -20.67 1.46
CA ARG A 9 -3.48 -20.88 1.41
C ARG A 9 -3.97 -20.66 -0.02
N SER A 10 -4.92 -21.47 -0.47
CA SER A 10 -5.60 -21.31 -1.74
C SER A 10 -7.05 -20.89 -1.53
N MET A 11 -7.59 -20.07 -2.43
CA MET A 11 -8.97 -19.64 -2.39
C MET A 11 -9.54 -19.66 -3.80
N GLY A 12 -10.46 -20.58 -4.04
CA GLY A 12 -11.27 -20.61 -5.25
C GLY A 12 -12.54 -19.79 -5.04
N VAL A 13 -12.86 -18.93 -6.01
CA VAL A 13 -14.08 -18.12 -5.97
C VAL A 13 -14.74 -18.11 -7.33
N ARG A 14 -16.02 -18.45 -7.38
CA ARG A 14 -16.85 -18.38 -8.59
C ARG A 14 -18.09 -17.53 -8.35
N ARG A 15 -18.71 -17.07 -9.43
CA ARG A 15 -20.03 -16.42 -9.38
C ARG A 15 -21.07 -17.46 -9.78
N ASN A 16 -22.11 -17.59 -8.98
CA ASN A 16 -23.25 -18.44 -9.33
C ASN A 16 -24.12 -17.77 -10.41
N SER A 17 -25.18 -18.46 -10.84
CA SER A 17 -26.14 -17.95 -11.85
C SER A 17 -26.87 -16.67 -11.42
N SER A 18 -27.00 -16.40 -10.11
CA SER A 18 -27.56 -15.14 -9.59
C SER A 18 -26.52 -14.03 -9.43
N GLY A 19 -25.27 -14.27 -9.80
CA GLY A 19 -24.16 -13.32 -9.69
C GLY A 19 -23.56 -13.20 -8.28
N ALA A 20 -24.07 -13.95 -7.31
CA ALA A 20 -23.52 -14.02 -5.97
C ALA A 20 -22.20 -14.79 -5.95
N VAL A 21 -21.32 -14.39 -5.05
CA VAL A 21 -20.01 -15.00 -4.88
C VAL A 21 -20.15 -16.28 -4.05
N GLU A 22 -19.58 -17.37 -4.54
CA GLU A 22 -19.52 -18.65 -3.83
C GLU A 22 -18.10 -19.23 -3.84
N ALA A 23 -17.81 -20.09 -2.86
CA ALA A 23 -16.53 -20.80 -2.83
C ALA A 23 -16.46 -21.78 -4.01
N ASP A 24 -15.28 -21.84 -4.63
CA ASP A 24 -14.95 -22.81 -5.66
C ASP A 24 -14.01 -23.88 -5.08
N ASP A 25 -14.18 -25.12 -5.50
CA ASP A 25 -13.40 -26.28 -5.00
C ASP A 25 -12.06 -26.38 -5.73
N LEU A 26 -11.26 -25.32 -5.60
CA LEU A 26 -9.95 -25.21 -6.21
C LEU A 26 -8.92 -25.95 -5.34
N GLN A 27 -8.48 -27.12 -5.81
CA GLN A 27 -7.43 -27.90 -5.18
C GLN A 27 -6.08 -27.63 -5.88
N LEU A 28 -5.12 -27.10 -5.13
CA LEU A 28 -3.76 -26.83 -5.61
C LEU A 28 -2.76 -27.64 -4.80
N THR A 29 -1.78 -28.23 -5.48
CA THR A 29 -0.66 -28.93 -4.86
C THR A 29 0.64 -28.16 -5.08
N LEU A 30 1.55 -28.27 -4.13
CA LEU A 30 2.91 -27.74 -4.18
C LEU A 30 3.84 -28.86 -3.68
N ASP A 31 4.74 -29.32 -4.54
CA ASP A 31 5.61 -30.48 -4.27
C ASP A 31 4.81 -31.69 -3.75
N ASP A 32 3.77 -32.08 -4.48
CA ASP A 32 2.80 -33.15 -4.16
C ASP A 32 2.07 -32.99 -2.81
N THR A 33 2.24 -31.85 -2.14
CA THR A 33 1.56 -31.53 -0.89
C THR A 33 0.38 -30.59 -1.18
N MET A 34 -0.81 -30.96 -0.72
CA MET A 34 -2.01 -30.14 -0.88
C MET A 34 -1.88 -28.82 -0.11
N ILE A 35 -2.13 -27.70 -0.79
CA ILE A 35 -2.22 -26.39 -0.16
C ILE A 35 -3.59 -26.29 0.55
N PRO A 36 -3.64 -25.93 1.84
CA PRO A 36 -4.91 -25.79 2.55
C PRO A 36 -5.81 -24.72 1.91
N THR A 37 -7.08 -25.05 1.69
CA THR A 37 -8.07 -24.16 1.10
C THR A 37 -8.74 -23.26 2.14
N MET A 38 -9.20 -22.09 1.71
CA MET A 38 -10.05 -21.18 2.47
C MET A 38 -11.25 -20.73 1.64
N THR A 39 -12.32 -20.34 2.31
CA THR A 39 -13.50 -19.76 1.65
C THR A 39 -13.36 -18.24 1.52
N HIS A 40 -14.17 -17.64 0.65
CA HIS A 40 -14.22 -16.18 0.48
C HIS A 40 -14.65 -15.40 1.74
N MET A 41 -15.18 -16.08 2.76
CA MET A 41 -15.56 -15.47 4.05
C MET A 41 -14.42 -15.49 5.09
N GLN A 42 -13.36 -16.25 4.82
CA GLN A 42 -12.21 -16.39 5.69
C GLN A 42 -11.11 -15.41 5.29
N SER A 43 -10.20 -15.18 6.23
CA SER A 43 -8.95 -14.46 6.00
C SER A 43 -7.78 -15.26 6.58
N TYR A 44 -6.61 -15.07 6.00
CA TYR A 44 -5.34 -15.62 6.46
C TYR A 44 -4.45 -14.50 6.96
N THR A 45 -4.06 -14.60 8.23
CA THR A 45 -3.19 -13.60 8.84
C THR A 45 -1.74 -13.91 8.50
N TYR A 46 -1.15 -13.05 7.68
CA TYR A 46 0.28 -13.08 7.36
C TYR A 46 0.97 -11.86 7.99
N LEU A 47 1.96 -12.13 8.86
CA LEU A 47 2.72 -11.10 9.57
C LEU A 47 1.83 -10.08 10.31
N GLY A 48 0.71 -10.53 10.86
CA GLY A 48 -0.23 -9.70 11.61
C GLY A 48 -1.21 -8.88 10.76
N ILE A 49 -1.26 -9.09 9.45
CA ILE A 49 -2.24 -8.49 8.54
C ILE A 49 -3.10 -9.59 7.92
N GLY A 50 -4.42 -9.42 7.95
CA GLY A 50 -5.35 -10.35 7.33
C GLY A 50 -5.40 -10.15 5.81
N ASP A 51 -5.18 -11.22 5.07
CA ASP A 51 -5.42 -11.28 3.62
C ASP A 51 -6.61 -12.20 3.33
N GLY A 52 -7.52 -11.78 2.45
CA GLY A 52 -8.77 -12.50 2.19
C GLY A 52 -9.64 -11.80 1.15
N PHE A 53 -10.70 -12.46 0.69
CA PHE A 53 -11.54 -11.93 -0.37
C PHE A 53 -12.33 -10.68 0.04
N ASP A 54 -12.74 -10.60 1.31
CA ASP A 54 -13.54 -9.50 1.82
C ASP A 54 -12.70 -8.24 2.12
N ASN A 55 -12.79 -7.27 1.21
CA ASN A 55 -12.11 -5.97 1.31
C ASN A 55 -12.62 -5.09 2.46
N ILE A 56 -13.82 -5.35 2.99
CA ILE A 56 -14.39 -4.55 4.10
C ILE A 56 -13.62 -4.86 5.38
N ARG A 57 -13.32 -6.14 5.65
CA ARG A 57 -12.52 -6.55 6.81
C ARG A 57 -11.13 -5.90 6.79
N ARG A 58 -10.48 -5.88 5.62
CA ARG A 58 -9.16 -5.24 5.45
C ARG A 58 -9.14 -3.74 5.78
N ARG A 59 -10.22 -3.00 5.49
CA ARG A 59 -10.30 -1.56 5.82
C ARG A 59 -10.41 -1.30 7.33
N VAL A 60 -11.01 -2.21 8.08
CA VAL A 60 -11.26 -2.05 9.52
C VAL A 60 -10.06 -2.52 10.36
N GLU A 61 -9.19 -3.38 9.83
CA GLU A 61 -8.03 -3.94 10.54
C GLU A 61 -7.04 -2.88 11.08
N LEU A 62 -6.94 -1.71 10.44
CA LEU A 62 -6.05 -0.65 10.91
C LEU A 62 -6.58 0.08 12.15
N ALA A 63 -7.91 0.14 12.34
CA ALA A 63 -8.51 0.95 13.41
C ALA A 63 -8.12 0.49 14.83
N PRO A 64 -8.11 -0.82 15.17
CA PRO A 64 -7.60 -1.30 16.45
C PRO A 64 -6.13 -0.94 16.68
N LYS A 65 -5.28 -1.04 15.63
CA LYS A 65 -3.86 -0.70 15.72
C LYS A 65 -3.67 0.79 16.02
N LEU A 66 -4.38 1.66 15.32
CA LEU A 66 -4.34 3.11 15.58
C LEU A 66 -4.86 3.46 16.98
N LYS A 67 -5.88 2.75 17.46
CA LYS A 67 -6.39 2.93 18.84
C LYS A 67 -5.31 2.60 19.88
N SER A 68 -4.63 1.46 19.74
CA SER A 68 -3.50 1.09 20.60
C SER A 68 -2.37 2.12 20.53
N LEU A 69 -2.00 2.59 19.34
CA LEU A 69 -0.96 3.60 19.19
C LEU A 69 -1.35 4.96 19.80
N LYS A 70 -2.64 5.34 19.78
CA LYS A 70 -3.12 6.53 20.49
C LYS A 70 -2.95 6.39 22.00
N GLN A 71 -3.23 5.21 22.55
CA GLN A 71 -3.03 4.92 23.98
C GLN A 71 -1.55 4.99 24.35
N ASP A 72 -0.68 4.40 23.53
CA ASP A 72 0.77 4.44 23.73
C ASP A 72 1.31 5.86 23.63
N ALA A 73 0.82 6.67 22.69
CA ALA A 73 1.17 8.08 22.58
C ALA A 73 0.73 8.88 23.81
N THR A 74 -0.47 8.63 24.35
CA THR A 74 -0.93 9.26 25.60
C THR A 74 -0.04 8.86 26.78
N ALA A 75 0.27 7.57 26.92
CA ALA A 75 1.14 7.07 27.98
C ALA A 75 2.54 7.70 27.89
N LEU A 76 3.08 7.83 26.67
CA LEU A 76 4.36 8.49 26.42
C LEU A 76 4.33 9.97 26.82
N MET A 77 3.24 10.70 26.54
CA MET A 77 3.11 12.09 26.95
C MET A 77 2.97 12.26 28.47
N ALA A 78 2.42 11.25 29.16
CA ALA A 78 2.27 11.23 30.62
C ALA A 78 3.47 10.63 31.36
N SER A 79 4.53 10.22 30.65
CA SER A 79 5.65 9.45 31.20
C SER A 79 6.64 10.24 32.07
N GLY A 80 6.49 11.57 32.18
CA GLY A 80 7.46 12.44 32.86
C GLY A 80 8.74 12.70 32.08
N LEU A 81 8.87 12.15 30.87
CA LEU A 81 9.98 12.46 29.96
C LEU A 81 9.96 13.93 29.54
N ALA A 82 11.14 14.48 29.27
CA ALA A 82 11.24 15.84 28.76
C ALA A 82 10.58 15.94 27.36
N PRO A 83 10.01 17.11 26.98
CA PRO A 83 9.24 17.22 25.74
C PRO A 83 10.00 16.79 24.47
N TRP A 84 11.30 17.09 24.38
CA TRP A 84 12.13 16.66 23.24
C TRP A 84 12.35 15.13 23.20
N GLN A 85 12.39 14.46 24.36
CA GLN A 85 12.49 13.00 24.45
C GLN A 85 11.18 12.35 23.99
N VAL A 86 10.02 12.92 24.37
CA VAL A 86 8.71 12.47 23.89
C VAL A 86 8.61 12.59 22.37
N ILE A 87 8.98 13.75 21.80
CA ILE A 87 8.97 13.95 20.35
C ILE A 87 9.89 12.94 19.65
N LYS A 88 11.10 12.72 20.17
CA LYS A 88 12.02 11.71 19.62
C LYS A 88 11.41 10.30 19.71
N ALA A 89 10.82 9.94 20.84
CA ALA A 89 10.22 8.64 21.04
C ALA A 89 9.01 8.39 20.11
N VAL A 90 8.20 9.41 19.83
CA VAL A 90 7.14 9.32 18.80
C VAL A 90 7.74 8.94 17.44
N LYS A 91 8.80 9.64 17.02
CA LYS A 91 9.44 9.38 15.73
C LYS A 91 10.11 8.02 15.65
N VAL A 92 10.75 7.57 16.72
CA VAL A 92 11.57 6.35 16.74
C VAL A 92 10.75 5.10 17.04
N TYR A 93 9.68 5.20 17.85
CA TYR A 93 8.95 4.02 18.33
C TYR A 93 7.50 3.97 17.88
N ILE A 94 6.82 5.11 17.71
CA ILE A 94 5.40 5.13 17.36
C ILE A 94 5.20 5.02 15.85
N TYR A 95 5.86 5.87 15.05
CA TYR A 95 5.71 5.82 13.59
C TYR A 95 6.11 4.46 12.98
N PRO A 96 7.28 3.86 13.31
CA PRO A 96 7.67 2.60 12.69
C PRO A 96 6.68 1.45 12.95
N ARG A 97 5.95 1.48 14.06
CA ARG A 97 4.93 0.46 14.40
C ARG A 97 3.68 0.51 13.51
N VAL A 98 3.46 1.60 12.77
CA VAL A 98 2.34 1.73 11.83
C VAL A 98 2.76 1.57 10.38
N GLU A 99 4.05 1.76 10.05
CA GLU A 99 4.55 1.71 8.66
C GLU A 99 4.20 0.40 7.94
N TYR A 100 4.42 -0.75 8.60
CA TYR A 100 4.11 -2.05 8.00
C TYR A 100 2.61 -2.16 7.67
N ALA A 101 1.75 -1.71 8.58
CA ALA A 101 0.30 -1.73 8.36
C ALA A 101 -0.11 -0.78 7.23
N LEU A 102 0.44 0.44 7.20
CA LEU A 102 0.15 1.42 6.13
C LEU A 102 0.61 0.94 4.76
N ARG A 103 1.69 0.16 4.67
CA ARG A 103 2.18 -0.36 3.40
C ARG A 103 1.22 -1.37 2.74
N HIS A 104 0.51 -2.16 3.54
CA HIS A 104 -0.29 -3.30 3.04
C HIS A 104 -1.81 -3.11 3.19
N LEU A 105 -2.26 -2.19 4.03
CA LEU A 105 -3.68 -1.93 4.27
C LEU A 105 -4.15 -0.63 3.60
N ARG A 106 -5.20 -0.75 2.80
CA ARG A 106 -6.02 0.41 2.42
C ARG A 106 -6.87 0.83 3.60
N HIS A 107 -6.87 2.12 3.90
CA HIS A 107 -7.64 2.67 5.00
C HIS A 107 -8.36 3.94 4.56
N GLU A 108 -9.27 4.40 5.41
CA GLU A 108 -9.90 5.70 5.25
C GLU A 108 -9.04 6.79 5.89
N ASP A 109 -8.76 7.86 5.14
CA ASP A 109 -7.97 9.01 5.58
C ASP A 109 -8.44 9.60 6.92
N GLN A 110 -9.74 9.45 7.23
CA GLN A 110 -10.32 9.91 8.48
C GLN A 110 -9.64 9.28 9.71
N HIS A 111 -9.29 8.00 9.65
CA HIS A 111 -8.62 7.32 10.76
C HIS A 111 -7.21 7.84 10.98
N LEU A 112 -6.47 8.10 9.91
CA LEU A 112 -5.12 8.69 9.99
C LEU A 112 -5.15 10.13 10.52
N LYS A 113 -6.03 10.97 9.96
CA LYS A 113 -6.22 12.36 10.41
C LYS A 113 -6.62 12.42 11.89
N SER A 114 -7.42 11.46 12.34
CA SER A 114 -7.80 11.33 13.76
C SER A 114 -6.61 11.00 14.65
N PHE A 115 -5.65 10.20 14.19
CA PHE A 115 -4.39 9.95 14.91
C PHE A 115 -3.52 11.21 14.95
N ASP A 116 -3.32 11.89 13.82
CA ASP A 116 -2.53 13.12 13.75
C ASP A 116 -3.10 14.22 14.65
N LEU A 117 -4.44 14.35 14.69
CA LEU A 117 -5.14 15.27 15.58
C LEU A 117 -4.90 14.93 17.06
N HIS A 118 -4.95 13.64 17.43
CA HIS A 118 -4.68 13.18 18.79
C HIS A 118 -3.26 13.53 19.22
N LEU A 119 -2.28 13.21 18.38
CA LEU A 119 -0.87 13.48 18.64
C LEU A 119 -0.62 14.99 18.80
N ARG A 120 -1.12 15.80 17.86
CA ARG A 120 -0.97 17.26 17.89
C ARG A 120 -1.61 17.90 19.12
N ARG A 121 -2.81 17.45 19.51
CA ARG A 121 -3.48 17.95 20.73
C ARG A 121 -2.63 17.65 21.95
N GLY A 122 -2.19 16.41 22.14
CA GLY A 122 -1.38 16.03 23.28
C GLY A 122 -0.03 16.77 23.33
N LEU A 123 0.66 16.90 22.20
CA LEU A 123 1.91 17.66 22.13
C LEU A 123 1.73 19.16 22.40
N ARG A 124 0.59 19.76 22.01
CA ARG A 124 0.28 21.16 22.34
C ARG A 124 0.08 21.38 23.84
N HIS A 125 -0.32 20.35 24.59
CA HIS A 125 -0.41 20.43 26.06
C HIS A 125 0.96 20.22 26.71
N LEU A 126 1.78 19.34 26.15
CA LEU A 126 3.13 19.06 26.63
C LEU A 126 4.10 20.22 26.38
N LEU A 127 3.94 20.92 25.25
CA LEU A 127 4.77 22.06 24.86
C LEU A 127 4.07 23.36 25.27
N PRO A 128 4.75 24.30 25.95
CA PRO A 128 4.19 25.61 26.29
C PRO A 128 4.13 26.52 25.05
N LEU A 129 3.30 26.16 24.06
CA LEU A 129 3.16 26.90 22.81
C LEU A 129 2.23 28.10 22.98
N PRO A 130 2.54 29.24 22.35
CA PRO A 130 1.61 30.36 22.25
C PRO A 130 0.25 29.96 21.66
N LYS A 131 -0.83 30.63 22.06
CA LYS A 131 -2.19 30.35 21.57
C LYS A 131 -2.30 30.49 20.04
N ASN A 132 -1.51 31.36 19.44
CA ASN A 132 -1.44 31.62 18.00
C ASN A 132 -0.42 30.72 17.25
N ALA A 133 0.21 29.75 17.92
CA ALA A 133 1.14 28.84 17.24
C ALA A 133 0.42 28.04 16.15
N THR A 134 0.88 28.19 14.90
CA THR A 134 0.36 27.46 13.74
C THR A 134 0.54 25.96 13.90
N ASN A 135 -0.31 25.17 13.24
CA ASN A 135 -0.15 23.71 13.19
C ASN A 135 1.05 23.30 12.33
N ASP A 136 1.49 24.16 11.41
CA ASP A 136 2.64 23.87 10.55
C ASP A 136 3.92 23.69 11.36
N PHE A 137 4.01 24.30 12.54
CA PHE A 137 5.13 24.12 13.47
C PHE A 137 5.40 22.63 13.79
N PHE A 138 4.35 21.82 13.92
CA PHE A 138 4.50 20.40 14.24
C PHE A 138 5.13 19.59 13.09
N TYR A 139 4.84 19.98 11.85
CA TYR A 139 5.21 19.22 10.65
C TYR A 139 6.41 19.81 9.90
N ALA A 140 6.68 21.10 10.10
CA ALA A 140 7.82 21.77 9.50
C ALA A 140 9.14 21.10 9.90
N PRO A 141 10.14 21.05 9.00
CA PRO A 141 11.43 20.43 9.30
C PRO A 141 12.12 21.05 10.53
N VAL A 142 12.88 20.22 11.25
CA VAL A 142 13.66 20.68 12.42
C VAL A 142 14.69 21.75 12.02
N SER A 143 15.23 21.66 10.79
CA SER A 143 16.14 22.67 10.23
C SER A 143 15.50 24.05 10.03
N ARG A 144 14.16 24.13 10.02
CA ARG A 144 13.39 25.38 9.94
C ARG A 144 12.69 25.72 11.25
N GLY A 145 13.13 25.15 12.37
CA GLY A 145 12.59 25.42 13.70
C GLY A 145 11.27 24.71 14.02
N GLY A 146 10.82 23.76 13.19
CA GLY A 146 9.66 22.93 13.48
C GLY A 146 10.00 21.64 14.25
N LEU A 147 9.00 20.80 14.50
CA LEU A 147 9.19 19.51 15.16
C LEU A 147 9.48 18.37 14.20
N GLY A 148 9.25 18.53 12.90
CA GLY A 148 9.48 17.52 11.86
C GLY A 148 8.72 16.22 12.10
N LEU A 149 7.46 16.30 12.53
CA LEU A 149 6.54 15.17 12.58
C LEU A 149 5.97 14.91 11.19
N PHE A 150 5.53 13.68 10.92
CA PHE A 150 4.89 13.32 9.67
C PHE A 150 3.38 13.24 9.86
N LEU A 151 2.63 13.86 8.95
CA LEU A 151 1.22 13.52 8.79
C LEU A 151 1.15 12.06 8.34
N LEU A 152 0.32 11.25 9.00
CA LEU A 152 0.24 9.84 8.65
C LEU A 152 -0.26 9.63 7.22
N VAL A 153 -1.09 10.54 6.69
CA VAL A 153 -1.56 10.50 5.30
C VAL A 153 -0.38 10.64 4.32
N ASP A 154 0.52 11.57 4.60
CA ASP A 154 1.71 11.80 3.76
C ASP A 154 2.71 10.65 3.90
N LEU A 155 2.91 10.16 5.14
CA LEU A 155 3.74 8.99 5.41
C LEU A 155 3.21 7.75 4.67
N HIS A 156 1.89 7.52 4.70
CA HIS A 156 1.27 6.43 3.96
C HIS A 156 1.52 6.55 2.45
N ALA A 157 1.28 7.73 1.88
CA ALA A 157 1.46 7.94 0.46
C ALA A 157 2.93 7.75 0.03
N ALA A 158 3.88 8.23 0.83
CA ALA A 158 5.31 7.99 0.65
C ALA A 158 5.66 6.49 0.74
N LEU A 159 5.11 5.78 1.72
CA LEU A 159 5.32 4.33 1.88
C LEU A 159 4.76 3.53 0.69
N GLN A 160 3.61 3.92 0.14
CA GLN A 160 3.05 3.27 -1.04
C GLN A 160 3.94 3.49 -2.27
N ILE A 161 4.42 4.72 -2.50
CA ILE A 161 5.35 5.03 -3.59
C ILE A 161 6.64 4.20 -3.43
N ALA A 162 7.25 4.24 -2.25
CA ALA A 162 8.47 3.49 -1.97
C ALA A 162 8.27 1.98 -2.15
N HIS A 163 7.13 1.44 -1.70
CA HIS A 163 6.82 0.03 -1.86
C HIS A 163 6.60 -0.36 -3.33
N GLY A 164 5.84 0.43 -4.09
CA GLY A 164 5.67 0.21 -5.52
C GLY A 164 7.00 0.25 -6.27
N TRP A 165 7.86 1.22 -5.94
CA TRP A 165 9.21 1.31 -6.50
C TRP A 165 10.06 0.07 -6.16
N GLN A 166 10.07 -0.38 -4.91
CA GLN A 166 10.79 -1.57 -4.46
C GLN A 166 10.33 -2.84 -5.17
N ILE A 167 9.02 -3.01 -5.39
CA ILE A 167 8.48 -4.17 -6.11
C ILE A 167 8.92 -4.14 -7.57
N LEU A 168 8.84 -2.98 -8.24
CA LEU A 168 9.22 -2.83 -9.64
C LEU A 168 10.72 -3.03 -9.88
N HIS A 169 11.54 -2.67 -8.89
CA HIS A 169 13.01 -2.78 -8.92
C HIS A 169 13.52 -3.93 -8.05
N SER A 170 12.67 -4.91 -7.72
CA SER A 170 13.07 -6.05 -6.92
C SER A 170 14.22 -6.80 -7.60
N PRO A 171 15.24 -7.28 -6.86
CA PRO A 171 16.29 -8.12 -7.42
C PRO A 171 15.71 -9.45 -7.97
N ASP A 172 14.58 -9.90 -7.45
CA ASP A 172 13.89 -11.11 -7.91
C ASP A 172 13.11 -10.85 -9.21
N PRO A 173 13.49 -11.49 -10.34
CA PRO A 173 12.81 -11.30 -11.61
C PRO A 173 11.36 -11.80 -11.60
N ALA A 174 11.00 -12.78 -10.76
CA ALA A 174 9.61 -13.24 -10.63
C ALA A 174 8.71 -12.16 -10.03
N ILE A 175 9.21 -11.43 -9.02
CA ILE A 175 8.49 -10.31 -8.41
C ILE A 175 8.30 -9.18 -9.44
N ARG A 176 9.36 -8.83 -10.19
CA ARG A 176 9.26 -7.80 -11.24
C ARG A 176 8.23 -8.17 -12.30
N ARG A 177 8.23 -9.43 -12.77
CA ARG A 177 7.25 -9.93 -13.75
C ARG A 177 5.83 -9.86 -13.22
N ALA A 178 5.59 -10.36 -12.00
CA ALA A 178 4.27 -10.35 -11.39
C ALA A 178 3.73 -8.92 -11.22
N ALA A 179 4.58 -7.98 -10.80
CA ALA A 179 4.21 -6.57 -10.66
C ALA A 179 3.80 -5.92 -11.98
N ARG A 180 4.58 -6.14 -13.04
CA ARG A 180 4.30 -5.62 -14.38
C ARG A 180 3.02 -6.22 -14.96
N GLU A 181 2.80 -7.51 -14.74
CA GLU A 181 1.57 -8.19 -15.17
C GLU A 181 0.34 -7.62 -14.45
N GLN A 182 0.43 -7.34 -13.14
CA GLN A 182 -0.64 -6.66 -12.41
C GLN A 182 -0.95 -5.27 -12.98
N ILE A 183 0.09 -4.48 -13.28
CA ILE A 183 -0.08 -3.16 -13.91
C ILE A 183 -0.76 -3.29 -15.26
N PHE A 184 -0.32 -4.24 -16.09
CA PHE A 184 -0.91 -4.52 -17.40
C PHE A 184 -2.40 -4.88 -17.28
N GLN A 185 -2.77 -5.76 -16.35
CA GLN A 185 -4.17 -6.12 -16.10
C GLN A 185 -5.01 -4.91 -15.68
N ILE A 186 -4.50 -4.06 -14.80
CA ILE A 186 -5.22 -2.85 -14.38
C ILE A 186 -5.35 -1.85 -15.52
N ALA A 187 -4.29 -1.70 -16.33
CA ALA A 187 -4.30 -0.88 -17.52
C ALA A 187 -5.33 -1.39 -18.54
N ASP A 188 -5.39 -2.71 -18.79
CA ASP A 188 -6.39 -3.31 -19.66
C ASP A 188 -7.80 -3.08 -19.14
N ILE A 189 -8.07 -3.21 -17.84
CA ILE A 189 -9.43 -2.94 -17.34
C ILE A 189 -9.81 -1.45 -17.52
N ARG A 190 -8.85 -0.52 -17.48
CA ARG A 190 -9.09 0.94 -17.57
C ARG A 190 -9.01 1.52 -18.99
N HIS A 191 -8.26 0.89 -19.89
CA HIS A 191 -7.95 1.39 -21.24
C HIS A 191 -8.26 0.32 -22.28
N ARG A 192 -8.63 0.71 -23.49
CA ARG A 192 -8.72 -0.24 -24.62
C ARG A 192 -7.32 -0.39 -25.20
N LEU A 193 -6.61 -1.42 -24.78
CA LEU A 193 -5.25 -1.66 -25.24
C LEU A 193 -5.23 -2.30 -26.63
N ASP A 194 -4.45 -1.73 -27.53
CA ASP A 194 -4.05 -2.39 -28.78
C ASP A 194 -2.99 -3.45 -28.47
N LEU A 195 -3.43 -4.71 -28.37
CA LEU A 195 -2.56 -5.82 -27.96
C LEU A 195 -1.35 -6.00 -28.89
N ALA A 196 -1.51 -5.76 -30.19
CA ALA A 196 -0.41 -5.89 -31.14
C ALA A 196 0.67 -4.83 -30.90
N HIS A 197 0.26 -3.59 -30.61
CA HIS A 197 1.18 -2.50 -30.30
C HIS A 197 1.91 -2.70 -28.97
N TRP A 198 1.19 -3.16 -27.93
CA TRP A 198 1.74 -3.24 -26.57
C TRP A 198 2.43 -4.55 -26.23
N GLN A 199 2.38 -5.57 -27.10
CA GLN A 199 2.98 -6.88 -26.84
C GLN A 199 4.50 -6.78 -26.58
N GLU A 200 5.22 -6.00 -27.38
CA GLU A 200 6.67 -5.79 -27.24
C GLU A 200 7.00 -4.54 -26.40
N ARG A 201 6.00 -3.68 -26.12
CA ARG A 201 6.15 -2.39 -25.43
C ARG A 201 5.49 -2.39 -24.04
N ARG A 202 5.43 -3.56 -23.38
CA ARG A 202 4.77 -3.70 -22.07
C ARG A 202 5.41 -2.84 -20.99
N GLU A 203 6.72 -2.60 -21.07
CA GLU A 203 7.45 -1.79 -20.09
C GLU A 203 7.09 -0.31 -20.21
N GLU A 204 7.12 0.19 -21.44
CA GLU A 204 6.68 1.55 -21.75
C GLU A 204 5.21 1.76 -21.35
N LEU A 205 4.34 0.78 -21.60
CA LEU A 205 2.95 0.82 -21.12
C LEU A 205 2.89 0.99 -19.60
N CYS A 206 3.68 0.22 -18.85
CA CYS A 206 3.70 0.29 -17.39
C CYS A 206 4.14 1.68 -16.92
N GLU A 207 5.20 2.22 -17.52
CA GLU A 207 5.73 3.54 -17.19
C GLU A 207 4.71 4.65 -17.50
N LEU A 208 4.15 4.66 -18.71
CA LEU A 208 3.11 5.60 -19.11
C LEU A 208 1.87 5.50 -18.21
N PHE A 209 1.50 4.29 -17.79
CA PHE A 209 0.38 4.09 -16.87
C PHE A 209 0.66 4.73 -15.50
N LEU A 210 1.81 4.43 -14.89
CA LEU A 210 2.19 4.90 -13.56
C LEU A 210 2.39 6.41 -13.51
N ASN A 211 2.91 7.01 -14.58
CA ASN A 211 3.08 8.46 -14.73
C ASN A 211 1.79 9.16 -15.19
N GLY A 212 0.74 8.40 -15.52
CA GLY A 212 -0.56 8.92 -15.92
C GLY A 212 -0.64 9.47 -17.34
N GLU A 213 0.37 9.18 -18.16
CA GLU A 213 0.53 9.59 -19.55
C GLU A 213 -0.12 8.61 -20.53
N LEU A 214 -0.48 7.38 -20.10
CA LEU A 214 -1.09 6.39 -20.99
C LEU A 214 -2.36 6.88 -21.71
N VAL A 215 -3.08 7.84 -21.11
CA VAL A 215 -4.29 8.44 -21.69
C VAL A 215 -4.02 9.25 -22.96
N THR A 216 -2.79 9.70 -23.18
CA THR A 216 -2.40 10.46 -24.39
C THR A 216 -2.06 9.54 -25.56
N SER A 217 -1.87 8.23 -25.32
CA SER A 217 -1.56 7.27 -26.37
C SER A 217 -2.79 6.92 -27.19
N ALA A 218 -2.67 7.03 -28.52
CA ALA A 218 -3.70 6.60 -29.46
C ALA A 218 -3.97 5.08 -29.38
N HIS A 219 -2.99 4.30 -28.89
CA HIS A 219 -3.07 2.85 -28.75
C HIS A 219 -3.64 2.39 -27.39
N ALA A 220 -4.04 3.33 -26.52
CA ALA A 220 -4.62 3.03 -25.21
C ALA A 220 -5.72 4.03 -24.77
N PRO A 221 -6.76 4.30 -25.59
CA PRO A 221 -7.81 5.23 -25.21
C PRO A 221 -8.57 4.74 -23.95
N PRO A 222 -8.99 5.65 -23.06
CA PRO A 222 -9.66 5.28 -21.82
C PRO A 222 -11.03 4.62 -22.10
N LYS A 223 -11.38 3.60 -21.32
CA LYS A 223 -12.72 2.98 -21.38
C LYS A 223 -13.74 3.95 -20.75
N ARG A 224 -14.95 4.02 -21.33
CA ARG A 224 -16.03 4.92 -20.85
C ARG A 224 -16.52 4.61 -19.43
N ARG A 225 -16.41 3.35 -19.02
CA ARG A 225 -16.81 2.88 -17.68
C ARG A 225 -15.57 2.35 -16.99
N ASN A 226 -14.91 3.21 -16.22
CA ASN A 226 -13.84 2.78 -15.33
C ASN A 226 -14.51 2.19 -14.08
N GLY A 227 -14.42 0.87 -13.91
CA GLY A 227 -14.71 0.29 -12.61
C GLY A 227 -13.78 0.90 -11.57
N ASP A 228 -14.27 1.13 -10.35
CA ASP A 228 -13.42 1.54 -9.24
C ASP A 228 -12.56 0.35 -8.81
N ILE A 229 -11.41 0.19 -9.47
CA ILE A 229 -10.43 -0.84 -9.15
C ILE A 229 -9.49 -0.24 -8.11
N GLY A 230 -9.76 -0.53 -6.85
CA GLY A 230 -8.80 -0.33 -5.78
C GLY A 230 -7.60 -1.26 -5.99
N SER A 231 -6.46 -0.72 -6.42
CA SER A 231 -5.19 -1.45 -6.54
C SER A 231 -4.00 -0.58 -6.14
N LEU A 232 -2.96 -1.19 -5.55
CA LEU A 232 -1.73 -0.48 -5.13
C LEU A 232 -1.22 0.46 -6.23
N TRP A 233 -1.20 0.00 -7.48
CA TRP A 233 -0.71 0.76 -8.63
C TRP A 233 -1.53 2.01 -8.95
N VAL A 234 -2.84 2.00 -8.71
CA VAL A 234 -3.69 3.19 -8.83
C VAL A 234 -3.38 4.21 -7.74
N ASP A 235 -3.16 3.73 -6.50
CA ASP A 235 -2.78 4.61 -5.40
C ASP A 235 -1.38 5.20 -5.61
N VAL A 236 -0.42 4.39 -6.05
CA VAL A 236 0.95 4.84 -6.41
C VAL A 236 0.88 5.92 -7.48
N ARG A 237 0.16 5.68 -8.59
CA ARG A 237 -0.03 6.70 -9.65
C ARG A 237 -0.63 8.00 -9.09
N LYS A 238 -1.67 7.90 -8.25
CA LYS A 238 -2.32 9.06 -7.62
C LYS A 238 -1.33 9.83 -6.73
N ASN A 239 -0.54 9.12 -5.94
CA ASN A 239 0.41 9.72 -5.00
C ASN A 239 1.60 10.35 -5.75
N LEU A 240 2.15 9.68 -6.77
CA LEU A 240 3.17 10.24 -7.67
C LEU A 240 2.72 11.59 -8.22
N LYS A 241 1.50 11.66 -8.78
CA LYS A 241 0.93 12.92 -9.26
C LYS A 241 0.79 13.97 -8.16
N THR A 242 0.30 13.57 -6.98
CA THR A 242 0.13 14.49 -5.83
C THR A 242 1.45 15.14 -5.40
N PHE A 243 2.54 14.38 -5.45
CA PHE A 243 3.87 14.87 -5.06
C PHE A 243 4.72 15.39 -6.23
N GLY A 244 4.20 15.43 -7.45
CA GLY A 244 4.96 15.86 -8.63
C GLY A 244 6.15 14.96 -8.95
N LEU A 245 6.03 13.67 -8.66
CA LEU A 245 7.07 12.66 -8.88
C LEU A 245 6.75 11.82 -10.12
N THR A 246 7.79 11.34 -10.78
CA THR A 246 7.71 10.35 -11.86
C THR A 246 8.46 9.09 -11.45
N ILE A 247 8.09 7.97 -12.06
CA ILE A 247 8.78 6.69 -11.88
C ILE A 247 9.26 6.19 -13.24
N ALA A 248 10.52 5.79 -13.31
CA ALA A 248 11.07 5.08 -14.46
C ALA A 248 11.01 3.58 -14.18
N THR A 249 10.77 2.78 -15.22
CA THR A 249 10.88 1.33 -15.13
C THR A 249 12.21 0.89 -15.73
N MET A 250 12.96 0.01 -15.04
CA MET A 250 14.15 -0.59 -15.65
C MET A 250 13.77 -1.43 -16.86
N PRO A 251 14.55 -1.39 -17.95
CA PRO A 251 14.32 -2.27 -19.10
C PRO A 251 14.43 -3.74 -18.68
N ALA A 252 13.70 -4.61 -19.36
CA ALA A 252 13.73 -6.04 -19.12
C ALA A 252 15.15 -6.52 -19.42
N GLU A 253 15.83 -7.07 -18.40
CA GLU A 253 17.01 -7.86 -18.67
C GLU A 253 16.63 -9.00 -19.62
N PRO A 254 17.39 -9.23 -20.70
CA PRO A 254 17.12 -10.31 -21.62
C PRO A 254 17.13 -11.62 -20.82
N LEU A 255 16.08 -12.43 -20.99
CA LEU A 255 15.89 -13.71 -20.32
C LEU A 255 17.21 -14.51 -20.36
N SER A 256 17.92 -14.58 -19.23
CA SER A 256 19.03 -15.50 -19.07
C SER A 256 18.45 -16.90 -19.21
N ARG A 257 18.69 -17.52 -20.37
CA ARG A 257 18.38 -18.92 -20.64
C ARG A 257 19.25 -19.78 -19.74
N THR A 258 18.83 -19.97 -18.51
CA THR A 258 19.40 -21.00 -17.64
C THR A 258 18.25 -21.92 -17.24
N PRO A 259 18.15 -23.13 -17.82
CA PRO A 259 17.23 -24.13 -17.33
C PRO A 259 17.70 -24.56 -15.93
N ALA A 260 16.76 -24.63 -15.00
CA ALA A 260 16.89 -25.44 -13.80
C ALA A 260 16.52 -26.89 -14.15
#